data_AF-A0A352NII8-F1
#
_entry.id   AF-A0A352NII8-F1
#
_cell.length_a   1.000
_cell.length_b   1.000
_cell.length_c   1.000
_cell.angle_alpha   90.00
_cell.angle_beta   90.00
_cell.angle_gamma   90.00
#
_symmetry.space_group_name_H-M   'P 1'
#
loop_
_entity.id
_entity.type
_entity.pdbx_description
1 polymer ?
#
loop_
_entity_poly.entity_id
_entity_poly.type
_entity_poly.pdbx_seq_one_letter_code
_entity_poly.pdbx_strand_id
1 'polypeptide(L)'
;MTDKLLPCPFCGRIPQITAKKCLSSLKWNKNYPNNGRNLYIEKEWYSVECICCELLKSFTTEEEAIAAWNRRAAGWIPTVERLPEENVDCLVYPASEEIVIARLVKGNFYYWWFDAFDSPDWVKVEGVVTHWMPLPKPPELCEGGGIDVTIR
;
A
#
# COMPACT_ATOMS: atom_id res chain seq x y z
N MET A 1 -23.96 6.14 0.04
CA MET A 1 -23.52 6.22 1.45
C MET A 1 -22.13 6.83 1.40
N THR A 2 -21.88 7.95 2.06
CA THR A 2 -20.53 8.52 2.13
C THR A 2 -19.70 7.60 3.01
N ASP A 3 -18.90 6.73 2.40
CA ASP A 3 -18.06 5.78 3.11
C ASP A 3 -17.09 6.56 4.00
N LYS A 4 -17.29 6.48 5.32
CA LYS A 4 -16.39 7.10 6.28
C LYS A 4 -15.08 6.31 6.30
N LEU A 5 -13.96 7.01 6.45
CA LEU A 5 -12.66 6.38 6.66
C LEU A 5 -12.68 5.56 7.95
N LEU A 6 -12.22 4.31 7.85
CA LEU A 6 -11.95 3.48 9.02
C LEU A 6 -10.77 4.06 9.81
N PRO A 7 -10.71 3.83 11.14
CA PRO A 7 -9.56 4.21 11.95
C PRO A 7 -8.25 3.66 11.40
N CYS A 8 -7.15 4.36 11.67
CA CYS A 8 -5.82 3.91 11.32
C CYS A 8 -5.56 2.51 11.91
N PRO A 9 -5.14 1.53 11.10
CA PRO A 9 -4.96 0.16 11.57
C PRO A 9 -3.80 0.00 12.58
N PHE A 10 -2.92 1.00 12.68
CA PHE A 10 -1.74 0.96 13.53
C PHE A 10 -1.94 1.67 14.88
N CYS A 11 -2.55 2.86 14.87
CA CYS A 11 -2.72 3.65 16.09
C CYS A 11 -4.19 3.83 16.53
N GLY A 12 -5.16 3.33 15.76
CA GLY A 12 -6.59 3.44 16.06
C GLY A 12 -7.17 4.86 15.94
N ARG A 13 -6.39 5.87 15.55
CA ARG A 13 -6.88 7.24 15.36
C ARG A 13 -7.60 7.40 14.03
N ILE A 14 -8.58 8.30 13.98
CA ILE A 14 -9.29 8.62 12.73
C ILE A 14 -8.33 9.39 11.82
N PRO A 15 -8.07 8.91 10.59
CA PRO A 15 -7.23 9.62 9.62
C PRO A 15 -7.93 10.86 9.06
N GLN A 16 -7.15 11.69 8.38
CA GLN A 16 -7.65 12.85 7.65
C GLN A 16 -7.60 12.58 6.14
N ILE A 17 -8.60 13.08 5.41
CA ILE A 17 -8.58 13.14 3.95
C ILE A 17 -8.63 14.61 3.53
N THR A 18 -7.72 14.98 2.63
CA THR A 18 -7.58 16.35 2.15
C THR A 18 -7.58 16.35 0.63
N ALA A 19 -8.44 17.16 0.02
CA ALA A 19 -8.39 17.45 -1.41
C ALA A 19 -7.34 18.53 -1.70
N LYS A 20 -6.44 18.27 -2.64
CA LYS A 20 -5.41 19.21 -3.12
C LYS A 20 -5.60 19.45 -4.61
N LYS A 21 -5.65 20.73 -5.00
CA LYS A 21 -5.67 21.13 -6.41
C LYS A 21 -4.27 21.51 -6.84
N CYS A 22 -3.78 20.91 -7.93
CA CYS A 22 -2.51 21.26 -8.53
C CYS A 22 -2.70 21.59 -10.00
N LEU A 23 -2.07 22.68 -10.45
CA LEU A 23 -2.01 23.04 -11.86
C LEU A 23 -0.97 22.14 -12.54
N SER A 24 -1.44 21.13 -13.25
CA SER A 24 -0.56 20.31 -14.08
C SER A 24 -0.39 20.97 -15.44
N SER A 25 0.85 21.25 -15.83
CA SER A 25 1.15 21.72 -17.18
C SER A 25 1.03 20.56 -18.17
N LEU A 26 0.22 20.73 -19.21
CA LEU A 26 0.31 19.83 -20.37
C LEU A 26 1.69 20.01 -21.00
N LYS A 27 2.38 18.89 -21.25
CA LYS A 27 3.69 18.88 -21.93
C LYS A 27 3.63 19.75 -23.19
N TRP A 28 4.68 20.56 -23.38
CA TRP A 28 4.88 21.42 -24.54
C TRP A 28 4.71 20.61 -25.83
N ASN A 29 3.66 20.90 -26.60
CA ASN A 29 3.44 20.27 -27.90
C ASN A 29 4.24 21.05 -28.95
N LYS A 30 5.31 20.44 -29.49
CA LYS A 30 6.20 21.03 -30.52
C LYS A 30 5.47 21.47 -31.80
N ASN A 31 4.22 21.05 -32.01
CA ASN A 31 3.44 21.35 -33.22
C ASN A 31 2.58 22.62 -33.13
N TYR A 32 2.58 23.35 -32.01
CA TYR A 32 1.90 24.66 -31.92
C TYR A 32 2.93 25.80 -31.99
N PRO A 33 3.02 26.52 -33.13
CA PRO A 33 3.88 27.70 -33.22
C PRO A 33 3.30 28.79 -32.30
N ASN A 34 4.07 29.14 -31.27
CA ASN A 34 3.98 30.35 -30.46
C ASN A 34 2.60 31.03 -30.40
N ASN A 35 1.76 30.59 -29.46
CA ASN A 35 0.74 31.46 -28.88
C ASN A 35 0.63 31.25 -27.36
N GLY A 36 1.77 31.28 -26.67
CA GLY A 36 1.98 31.77 -25.29
C GLY A 36 1.09 31.32 -24.13
N ARG A 37 0.11 30.43 -24.33
CA ARG A 37 -0.78 29.95 -23.28
C ARG A 37 -0.35 28.56 -22.87
N ASN A 38 0.32 28.48 -21.73
CA ASN A 38 0.40 27.23 -21.00
C ASN A 38 -1.04 26.80 -20.69
N LEU A 39 -1.50 25.71 -21.31
CA LEU A 39 -2.73 25.06 -20.92
C LEU A 39 -2.46 24.35 -19.60
N TYR A 40 -2.93 24.96 -18.51
CA TYR A 40 -2.95 24.32 -17.20
C TYR A 40 -4.24 23.51 -17.08
N ILE A 41 -4.10 22.22 -16.78
CA ILE A 41 -5.24 21.43 -16.32
C ILE A 41 -5.18 21.46 -14.80
N GLU A 42 -6.23 22.01 -14.18
CA GLU A 42 -6.48 21.78 -12.77
C GLU A 42 -6.74 20.29 -12.56
N LYS A 43 -5.83 19.62 -11.85
CA LYS A 43 -6.05 18.26 -11.37
C LYS A 43 -6.25 18.30 -9.87
N GLU A 44 -7.35 17.70 -9.44
CA GLU A 44 -7.63 17.46 -8.04
C GLU A 44 -7.09 16.08 -7.65
N TRP A 45 -6.47 16.00 -6.49
CA TRP A 45 -5.95 14.76 -5.91
C TRP A 45 -6.37 14.70 -4.45
N TYR A 46 -6.62 13.51 -3.94
CA TYR A 46 -7.05 13.27 -2.57
C TYR A 46 -5.93 12.58 -1.82
N SER A 47 -5.50 13.16 -0.70
CA SER A 47 -4.50 12.56 0.17
C SER A 47 -5.17 12.06 1.44
N VAL A 48 -4.95 10.79 1.80
CA VAL A 48 -5.33 10.26 3.11
C VAL A 48 -4.09 10.15 3.97
N GLU A 49 -4.16 10.74 5.15
CA GLU A 49 -3.04 10.79 6.08
C GLU A 49 -3.40 10.37 7.50
N CYS A 50 -2.46 9.68 8.14
CA CYS A 50 -2.45 9.52 9.59
C CYS A 50 -1.17 10.14 10.13
N ILE A 51 -1.29 11.37 10.63
CA ILE A 51 -0.19 12.18 11.19
C ILE A 51 0.56 11.41 12.29
N CYS A 52 -0.16 10.64 13.13
CA CYS A 52 0.45 9.86 14.21
C CYS A 52 1.39 8.75 13.72
N CYS A 53 1.19 8.25 12.51
CA CYS A 53 1.97 7.16 11.94
C CYS A 53 2.78 7.61 10.72
N GLU A 54 2.78 8.91 10.42
CA GLU A 54 3.42 9.52 9.24
C GLU A 54 3.04 8.83 7.92
N LEU A 55 1.82 8.30 7.85
CA LEU A 55 1.30 7.65 6.66
C LEU A 55 0.66 8.69 5.77
N LEU A 56 1.07 8.70 4.50
CA LEU A 56 0.47 9.54 3.47
C LEU A 56 0.35 8.73 2.18
N LYS A 57 -0.87 8.63 1.63
CA LYS A 57 -1.08 8.15 0.26
C LYS A 57 -1.98 9.12 -0.50
N SER A 58 -1.69 9.31 -1.78
CA SER A 58 -2.42 10.24 -2.65
C SER A 58 -3.06 9.49 -3.82
N PHE A 59 -4.28 9.90 -4.17
CA PHE A 59 -5.15 9.26 -5.16
C PHE A 59 -5.80 10.31 -6.05
N THR A 60 -6.38 9.85 -7.15
CA THR A 60 -7.01 10.77 -8.13
C THR A 60 -8.45 11.11 -7.76
N THR A 61 -9.12 10.24 -7.01
CA THR A 61 -10.52 10.42 -6.59
C THR A 61 -10.68 10.16 -5.10
N GLU A 62 -11.69 10.78 -4.48
CA GLU A 62 -12.00 10.59 -3.06
C GLU A 62 -12.39 9.14 -2.75
N GLU A 63 -13.23 8.55 -3.60
CA GLU A 63 -13.72 7.17 -3.48
C GLU A 63 -12.58 6.16 -3.52
N GLU A 64 -11.64 6.33 -4.46
CA GLU A 64 -10.43 5.51 -4.53
C GLU A 64 -9.59 5.66 -3.25
N ALA A 65 -9.45 6.88 -2.74
CA ALA A 65 -8.70 7.16 -1.53
C ALA A 65 -9.31 6.47 -0.30
N ILE A 66 -10.63 6.56 -0.15
CA ILE A 66 -11.38 5.91 0.93
C ILE A 66 -11.32 4.39 0.78
N ALA A 67 -11.59 3.86 -0.41
CA ALA A 67 -11.58 2.43 -0.67
C ALA A 67 -10.17 1.84 -0.49
N ALA A 68 -9.11 2.51 -0.93
CA ALA A 68 -7.73 2.08 -0.71
C ALA A 68 -7.35 2.13 0.78
N TRP A 69 -7.78 3.17 1.51
CA TRP A 69 -7.55 3.25 2.95
C TRP A 69 -8.27 2.12 3.71
N ASN A 70 -9.54 1.90 3.39
CA ASN A 70 -10.43 0.94 4.05
C ASN A 70 -10.18 -0.52 3.64
N ARG A 71 -9.57 -0.78 2.46
CA ARG A 71 -9.14 -2.12 2.03
C ARG A 71 -7.98 -2.68 2.84
N ARG A 72 -7.32 -1.89 3.68
CA ARG A 72 -6.24 -2.39 4.53
C ARG A 72 -6.83 -3.30 5.60
N ALA A 73 -6.24 -4.48 5.73
CA ALA A 73 -6.66 -5.45 6.73
C ALA A 73 -6.52 -4.85 8.13
N ALA A 74 -7.54 -5.04 8.96
CA ALA A 74 -7.49 -4.75 10.39
C ALA A 74 -6.73 -5.88 11.13
N GLY A 75 -6.19 -5.60 12.31
CA GLY A 75 -5.51 -6.60 13.14
C GLY A 75 -3.97 -6.62 13.05
N TRP A 76 -3.38 -5.44 12.80
CA TRP A 76 -1.93 -5.28 12.89
C TRP A 76 -1.46 -5.35 14.34
N ILE A 77 -0.38 -6.10 14.56
CA ILE A 77 0.26 -6.30 15.84
C ILE A 77 1.59 -5.53 15.83
N PRO A 78 1.82 -4.60 16.77
CA PRO A 78 3.11 -3.93 16.90
C PRO A 78 4.23 -4.93 17.19
N THR A 79 5.37 -4.80 16.52
CA THR A 79 6.54 -5.67 16.75
C THR A 79 7.10 -5.56 18.17
N VAL A 80 6.85 -4.43 18.84
CA VAL A 80 7.18 -4.19 20.26
C VAL A 80 6.27 -4.95 21.22
N GLU A 81 5.05 -5.31 20.80
CA GLU A 81 4.11 -6.08 21.63
C GLU A 81 4.43 -7.57 21.52
N ARG A 82 4.53 -8.08 20.28
CA ARG A 82 4.82 -9.48 19.99
C ARG A 82 5.44 -9.61 18.61
N LEU A 83 6.37 -10.54 18.45
CA LEU A 83 6.91 -10.94 17.15
C LEU A 83 6.14 -12.15 16.59
N PRO A 84 6.09 -12.31 15.25
CA PRO A 84 5.60 -13.54 14.65
C PRO A 84 6.48 -14.73 15.04
N GLU A 85 5.93 -15.93 14.88
CA GLU A 85 6.71 -17.17 15.07
C GLU A 85 7.83 -17.25 14.02
N GLU A 86 8.98 -17.83 14.41
CA GLU A 86 10.09 -18.00 13.47
C GLU A 86 9.68 -18.90 12.31
N ASN A 87 10.16 -18.54 11.13
CA ASN A 87 9.93 -19.26 9.88
C ASN A 87 8.45 -19.36 9.42
N VAL A 88 7.56 -18.52 9.98
CA VAL A 88 6.17 -18.40 9.54
C VAL A 88 5.99 -17.17 8.65
N ASP A 89 5.28 -17.33 7.54
CA ASP A 89 4.97 -16.23 6.63
C ASP A 89 3.88 -15.33 7.22
N CYS A 90 4.13 -14.02 7.17
CA CYS A 90 3.26 -12.99 7.71
C CYS A 90 3.29 -11.75 6.81
N LEU A 91 2.28 -10.88 6.95
CA LEU A 91 2.32 -9.56 6.31
C LEU A 91 3.07 -8.61 7.23
N VAL A 92 4.00 -7.83 6.67
CA VAL A 92 4.73 -6.82 7.41
C VAL A 92 4.56 -5.46 6.76
N TYR A 93 4.60 -4.41 7.59
CA TYR A 93 4.59 -3.03 7.15
C TYR A 93 5.94 -2.37 7.48
N PRO A 94 6.90 -2.37 6.54
CA PRO A 94 8.10 -1.56 6.67
C PRO A 94 7.71 -0.08 6.55
N ALA A 95 8.20 0.77 7.44
CA ALA A 95 7.83 2.20 7.51
C ALA A 95 8.06 2.99 6.19
N SER A 96 8.83 2.42 5.25
CA SER A 96 9.18 3.02 3.96
C SER A 96 8.51 2.40 2.73
N GLU A 97 7.74 1.30 2.84
CA GLU A 97 7.22 0.58 1.66
C GLU A 97 5.73 0.18 1.74
N GLU A 98 5.31 -0.62 0.76
CA GLU A 98 4.02 -1.30 0.74
C GLU A 98 4.00 -2.50 1.69
N ILE A 99 2.81 -3.09 1.88
CA ILE A 99 2.68 -4.32 2.66
C ILE A 99 3.35 -5.46 1.89
N VAL A 100 4.31 -6.14 2.52
CA VAL A 100 5.02 -7.27 1.92
C VAL A 100 4.77 -8.55 2.72
N ILE A 101 4.81 -9.70 2.05
CA ILE A 101 4.83 -11.01 2.73
C ILE A 101 6.28 -11.29 3.14
N ALA A 102 6.53 -11.45 4.44
CA ALA A 102 7.84 -11.70 4.98
C ALA A 102 7.83 -12.78 6.07
N ARG A 103 9.01 -13.25 6.42
CA ARG A 103 9.27 -14.29 7.41
C ARG A 103 10.30 -13.80 8.42
N LEU A 104 10.06 -14.07 9.70
CA LEU A 104 11.03 -13.81 10.75
C LEU A 104 12.06 -14.94 10.81
N VAL A 105 13.34 -14.62 10.61
CA VAL A 105 14.46 -15.55 10.68
C VAL A 105 15.56 -14.91 11.52
N LYS A 106 15.91 -15.52 12.66
CA LYS A 106 16.98 -15.05 13.56
C LYS A 106 16.83 -13.56 13.90
N GLY A 107 15.61 -13.13 14.21
CA GLY A 107 15.29 -11.75 14.58
C GLY A 107 15.26 -10.73 13.44
N ASN A 108 15.39 -11.14 12.17
CA ASN A 108 15.28 -10.26 11.02
C ASN A 108 14.14 -10.72 10.09
N PHE A 109 13.47 -9.77 9.44
CA PHE A 109 12.45 -10.06 8.45
C PHE A 109 13.08 -10.22 7.06
N TYR A 110 12.65 -11.26 6.34
CA TYR A 110 13.05 -11.52 4.96
C TYR A 110 11.82 -11.73 4.09
N TYR A 111 11.83 -11.23 2.87
CA TYR A 111 10.79 -11.45 1.88
C TYR A 111 11.37 -12.14 0.65
N TRP A 112 10.52 -12.88 -0.07
CA TRP A 112 10.93 -13.54 -1.31
C TRP A 112 10.97 -12.50 -2.43
N TRP A 113 12.15 -12.26 -2.98
CA TRP A 113 12.36 -11.34 -4.09
C TRP A 113 12.85 -12.07 -5.33
N PHE A 114 12.42 -11.61 -6.49
CA PHE A 114 12.97 -12.01 -7.77
C PHE A 114 12.99 -10.79 -8.69
N ASP A 115 14.03 -10.68 -9.51
CA ASP A 115 14.03 -9.78 -10.66
C ASP A 115 14.42 -10.56 -11.94
N ALA A 116 14.46 -9.89 -13.09
CA ALA A 116 14.75 -10.55 -14.37
C ALA A 116 16.23 -10.97 -14.55
N PHE A 117 17.12 -10.54 -13.65
CA PHE A 117 18.57 -10.68 -13.78
C PHE A 117 19.20 -11.47 -12.62
N ASP A 118 18.51 -11.61 -11.49
CA ASP A 118 18.93 -12.33 -10.30
C ASP A 118 18.14 -13.62 -10.09
N SER A 119 18.81 -14.56 -9.41
CA SER A 119 18.15 -15.77 -8.92
C SER A 119 17.19 -15.40 -7.78
N PRO A 120 16.01 -16.02 -7.70
CA PRO A 120 15.07 -15.72 -6.64
C PRO A 120 15.67 -16.09 -5.27
N ASP A 121 15.64 -15.15 -4.32
CA ASP A 121 16.27 -15.30 -3.01
C ASP A 121 15.48 -14.59 -1.91
N TRP A 122 15.80 -14.93 -0.66
CA TRP A 122 15.30 -14.26 0.54
C TRP A 122 16.09 -12.98 0.80
N VAL A 123 15.49 -11.85 0.50
CA VAL A 123 16.09 -10.53 0.73
C VAL A 123 15.61 -9.98 2.06
N LYS A 124 16.53 -9.37 2.81
CA LYS A 124 16.19 -8.73 4.08
C LYS A 124 15.24 -7.55 3.82
N VAL A 125 14.18 -7.44 4.61
CA VAL A 125 13.32 -6.24 4.59
C VAL A 125 14.15 -5.07 5.10
N GLU A 126 14.33 -4.07 4.24
CA GLU A 126 15.03 -2.83 4.57
C GLU A 126 14.13 -1.92 5.43
N GLY A 127 14.76 -1.13 6.31
CA GLY A 127 14.06 -0.22 7.22
C GLY A 127 13.51 -0.87 8.50
N VAL A 128 12.67 -0.10 9.22
CA VAL A 128 12.08 -0.53 10.49
C VAL A 128 10.70 -1.13 10.25
N VAL A 129 10.56 -2.44 10.53
CA VAL A 129 9.26 -3.10 10.57
C VAL A 129 8.59 -2.79 11.90
N THR A 130 7.54 -1.98 11.83
CA THR A 130 6.82 -1.52 13.03
C THR A 130 5.63 -2.42 13.38
N HIS A 131 5.01 -3.03 12.38
CA HIS A 131 3.80 -3.82 12.54
C HIS A 131 3.82 -5.04 11.62
N TRP A 132 3.17 -6.11 12.07
CA TRP A 132 2.93 -7.32 11.30
C TRP A 132 1.50 -7.83 11.51
N MET A 133 1.04 -8.73 10.67
CA MET A 133 -0.19 -9.51 10.90
C MET A 133 -0.06 -10.91 10.32
N PRO A 134 -0.74 -11.92 10.88
CA PRO A 134 -0.79 -13.24 10.28
C PRO A 134 -1.45 -13.16 8.89
N LEU A 135 -1.09 -14.08 8.00
CA LEU A 135 -1.79 -14.20 6.72
C LEU A 135 -3.28 -14.49 6.97
N PRO A 136 -4.19 -13.84 6.23
CA PRO A 136 -5.61 -14.11 6.35
C PRO A 136 -5.88 -15.58 6.03
N LYS A 137 -6.88 -16.17 6.69
CA LYS A 137 -7.28 -17.54 6.36
C LYS A 137 -7.66 -17.60 4.88
N PRO A 138 -7.24 -18.66 4.15
CA PRO A 138 -7.69 -18.87 2.79
C PRO A 138 -9.22 -18.83 2.71
N PRO A 139 -9.80 -18.26 1.65
CA PRO A 139 -11.25 -18.30 1.45
C PRO A 139 -11.71 -19.76 1.38
N GLU A 140 -12.93 -20.02 1.85
CA GLU A 140 -13.56 -21.32 1.65
C GLU A 140 -13.71 -21.56 0.14
N LEU A 141 -13.37 -22.77 -0.31
CA LEU A 141 -13.50 -23.13 -1.71
C LEU A 141 -14.97 -23.08 -2.10
N CYS A 142 -15.32 -22.20 -3.05
CA CYS A 142 -16.65 -22.23 -3.67
C CYS A 142 -16.78 -23.55 -4.46
N GLU A 143 -17.78 -24.37 -4.16
CA GLU A 143 -18.06 -25.56 -4.98
C GLU A 143 -18.27 -25.14 -6.45
N GLY A 144 -17.35 -25.55 -7.33
CA GLY A 144 -17.41 -25.29 -8.78
C GLY A 144 -16.79 -23.97 -9.28
N GLY A 145 -16.09 -23.21 -8.43
CA GLY A 145 -15.51 -21.90 -8.82
C GLY A 145 -13.99 -21.84 -8.72
N GLY A 146 -13.29 -22.04 -9.82
CA GLY A 146 -11.84 -21.79 -9.94
C GLY A 146 -11.48 -21.61 -11.42
N ILE A 147 -10.56 -20.70 -11.72
CA ILE A 147 -9.98 -20.59 -13.06
C ILE A 147 -8.76 -21.52 -13.09
N ASP A 148 -8.72 -22.43 -14.05
CA ASP A 148 -7.53 -23.23 -14.31
C ASP A 148 -6.42 -22.30 -14.85
N VAL A 149 -5.39 -22.09 -14.04
CA VAL A 149 -4.23 -21.24 -14.37
C VAL A 149 -3.05 -22.09 -14.87
N THR A 150 -3.33 -23.20 -15.56
CA THR A 150 -2.28 -23.97 -16.22
C THR A 150 -1.63 -23.11 -17.30
N ILE A 151 -0.41 -22.63 -17.01
CA ILE A 151 0.45 -21.92 -17.96
C ILE A 151 0.88 -22.94 -19.01
N ARG A 152 0.43 -22.76 -20.26
CA ARG A 152 0.90 -23.53 -21.43
C ARG A 152 2.21 -22.98 -21.97
#